data_AF-A0A7C9EAR1-F1
#
_entry.id   AF-A0A7C9EAR1-F1
#
_cell.length_a   1.000
_cell.length_b   1.000
_cell.length_c   1.000
_cell.angle_alpha   90.00
_cell.angle_beta   90.00
_cell.angle_gamma   90.00
#
_symmetry.space_group_name_H-M   'P 1'
#
loop_
_entity.id
_entity.type
_entity.pdbx_description
1 polymer ?
#
loop_
_entity_poly.entity_id
_entity_poly.type
_entity_poly.pdbx_seq_one_letter_code
_entity_poly.pdbx_strand_id
1 'polypeptide(L)'
;ASHCLNMKLGEFDETFVGYAWQTCSEMVMPVGWGTNNDSMFPPEKFDMQGFIKNCKHKYSVLPRPQWITTYYGGHDMKLILQKFGSNIIFSNGLKDPYSSAGVLENLSDSIVAVYTKNGTHCEDLSAPQE
;
A
#
# COMPACT_ATOMS: atom_id res chain seq x y z
N ALA A 1 -38.10 10.79 12.06
CA ALA A 1 -36.81 10.89 12.79
C ALA A 1 -35.74 11.23 11.78
N SER A 2 -34.94 12.27 12.04
CA SER A 2 -33.80 12.63 11.18
C SER A 2 -32.72 11.57 11.38
N HIS A 3 -32.41 10.80 10.34
CA HIS A 3 -31.29 9.86 10.39
C HIS A 3 -29.98 10.67 10.33
N CYS A 4 -29.13 10.53 11.34
CA CYS A 4 -27.79 11.13 11.38
C CYS A 4 -26.73 10.10 10.99
N LEU A 5 -25.68 10.55 10.31
CA LEU A 5 -24.50 9.74 10.04
C LEU A 5 -23.53 9.82 11.23
N ASN A 6 -23.09 8.67 11.74
CA ASN A 6 -22.09 8.62 12.78
C ASN A 6 -20.68 8.75 12.18
N MET A 7 -19.97 9.83 12.54
CA MET A 7 -18.61 10.10 12.08
C MET A 7 -17.53 9.49 12.98
N LYS A 8 -17.91 8.85 14.09
CA LYS A 8 -16.95 8.15 14.94
C LYS A 8 -16.56 6.84 14.29
N LEU A 9 -15.26 6.63 14.12
CA LEU A 9 -14.70 5.30 13.85
C LEU A 9 -15.08 4.39 15.01
N GLY A 10 -15.43 3.14 14.69
CA GLY A 10 -15.76 2.11 15.67
C GLY A 10 -14.59 1.78 16.60
N GLU A 11 -14.80 0.83 17.51
CA GLU A 11 -13.70 0.31 18.33
C GLU A 11 -12.61 -0.32 17.45
N PHE A 12 -11.35 -0.05 17.79
CA PHE A 12 -10.21 -0.64 17.12
C PHE A 12 -9.99 -2.05 17.67
N ASP A 13 -10.05 -3.04 16.79
CA ASP A 13 -9.76 -4.43 17.12
C ASP A 13 -8.24 -4.70 17.12
N GLU A 14 -7.87 -5.93 17.46
CA GLU A 14 -6.46 -6.36 17.48
C GLU A 14 -5.83 -6.28 16.08
N THR A 15 -6.61 -6.50 15.02
CA THR A 15 -6.15 -6.39 13.62
C THR A 15 -5.70 -4.98 13.29
N PHE A 16 -6.52 -3.98 13.66
CA PHE A 16 -6.21 -2.57 13.45
C PHE A 16 -4.94 -2.17 14.23
N VAL A 17 -4.82 -2.61 15.48
CA VAL A 17 -3.65 -2.33 16.31
C VAL A 17 -2.39 -2.99 15.75
N GLY A 18 -2.49 -4.23 15.27
CA GLY A 18 -1.40 -4.97 14.64
C GLY A 18 -0.90 -4.27 13.38
N TYR A 19 -1.81 -3.87 12.49
CA TYR A 19 -1.43 -3.16 11.27
C TYR A 19 -0.82 -1.77 11.56
N ALA A 20 -1.37 -1.05 12.55
CA ALA A 20 -0.80 0.22 12.99
C ALA A 20 0.63 0.05 13.56
N TRP A 21 0.91 -1.06 14.24
CA TRP A 21 2.27 -1.39 14.68
C TRP A 21 3.20 -1.76 13.51
N GLN A 22 2.72 -2.53 12.52
CA GLN A 22 3.51 -2.89 11.33
C GLN A 22 3.92 -1.66 10.51
N THR A 23 3.01 -0.70 10.32
CA THR A 23 3.32 0.56 9.62
C THR A 23 4.28 1.44 10.40
N CYS A 24 4.18 1.44 11.74
CA CYS A 24 5.12 2.14 12.61
C CYS A 24 6.50 1.48 12.73
N SER A 25 6.68 0.26 12.24
CA SER A 25 7.94 -0.48 12.31
C SER A 25 8.59 -0.58 10.93
N GLU A 26 8.03 -1.36 10.02
CA GLU A 26 8.69 -1.76 8.77
C GLU A 26 7.92 -1.31 7.52
N MET A 27 6.59 -1.33 7.56
CA MET A 27 5.72 -0.98 6.42
C MET A 27 5.50 0.54 6.32
N VAL A 28 6.60 1.30 6.24
CA VAL A 28 6.55 2.76 6.11
C VAL A 28 6.19 3.13 4.68
N MET A 29 4.94 3.55 4.46
CA MET A 29 4.42 3.95 3.15
C MET A 29 4.17 5.46 3.12
N PRO A 30 5.06 6.26 2.51
CA PRO A 30 4.91 7.71 2.47
C PRO A 30 3.85 8.10 1.44
N VAL A 31 2.61 8.29 1.89
CA VAL A 31 1.48 8.71 1.05
C VAL A 31 1.20 10.20 1.29
N GLY A 32 1.14 10.98 0.21
CA GLY A 32 0.68 12.37 0.20
C GLY A 32 -0.06 12.68 -1.09
N TRP A 33 -0.83 13.77 -1.12
CA TRP A 33 -1.70 14.10 -2.25
C TRP A 33 -1.94 15.62 -2.36
N GLY A 34 -2.44 16.06 -3.52
CA GLY A 34 -2.99 17.39 -3.71
C GLY A 34 -1.97 18.52 -3.77
N THR A 35 -0.67 18.23 -3.65
CA THR A 35 0.38 19.26 -3.70
C THR A 35 0.59 19.85 -5.09
N ASN A 36 0.10 19.17 -6.13
CA ASN A 36 0.27 19.57 -7.54
C ASN A 36 -1.08 19.73 -8.27
N ASN A 37 -2.19 19.94 -7.55
CA ASN A 37 -3.55 19.96 -8.12
C ASN A 37 -3.93 18.68 -8.90
N ASP A 38 -3.33 17.56 -8.52
CA ASP A 38 -3.50 16.23 -9.10
C ASP A 38 -4.56 15.38 -8.38
N SER A 39 -5.17 15.93 -7.34
CA SER A 39 -6.24 15.29 -6.58
C SER A 39 -7.33 16.31 -6.25
N MET A 40 -8.54 15.81 -5.97
CA MET A 40 -9.66 16.63 -5.49
C MET A 40 -9.59 16.94 -3.98
N PHE A 41 -8.57 16.43 -3.28
CA PHE A 41 -8.42 16.60 -1.84
C PHE A 41 -7.55 17.83 -1.52
N PRO A 42 -7.72 18.45 -0.34
CA PRO A 42 -6.78 19.44 0.17
C PRO A 42 -5.35 18.89 0.19
N PRO A 43 -4.33 19.73 -0.10
CA PRO A 43 -2.94 19.28 -0.14
C PRO A 43 -2.48 18.77 1.22
N GLU A 44 -1.98 17.53 1.24
CA GLU A 44 -1.41 16.90 2.43
C GLU A 44 -0.09 16.21 2.08
N LYS A 45 1.01 16.71 2.64
CA LYS A 45 2.34 16.12 2.47
C LYS A 45 2.60 15.10 3.56
N PHE A 46 3.25 14.01 3.20
CA PHE A 46 3.73 13.05 4.19
C PHE A 46 4.84 13.67 5.06
N ASP A 47 4.57 13.85 6.35
CA ASP A 47 5.55 14.32 7.34
C ASP A 47 6.25 13.15 8.04
N MET A 48 7.46 12.83 7.58
CA MET A 48 8.28 11.76 8.15
C MET A 48 8.64 12.01 9.62
N GLN A 49 8.88 13.27 10.04
CA GLN A 49 9.28 13.56 11.42
C GLN A 49 8.10 13.39 12.38
N GLY A 50 6.93 13.91 11.99
CA GLY A 50 5.68 13.69 12.70
C GLY A 50 5.33 12.21 12.81
N PHE A 51 5.50 11.46 11.71
CA PHE A 51 5.30 10.01 11.68
C PHE A 51 6.20 9.28 12.70
N ILE A 52 7.51 9.56 12.72
CA ILE A 52 8.45 8.97 13.68
C ILE A 52 8.05 9.29 15.12
N LYS A 53 7.72 10.55 15.40
CA LYS A 53 7.33 11.00 16.75
C LYS A 53 6.06 10.27 17.22
N ASN A 54 5.07 10.14 16.34
CA ASN A 54 3.82 9.44 16.64
C ASN A 54 4.05 7.96 16.92
N CYS A 55 4.83 7.27 16.09
CA CYS A 55 5.16 5.86 16.28
C CYS A 55 5.94 5.59 17.57
N LYS A 56 6.92 6.44 17.88
CA LYS A 56 7.64 6.37 19.16
C LYS A 56 6.70 6.56 20.35
N HIS A 57 5.75 7.50 20.25
CA HIS A 57 4.81 7.75 21.33
C HIS A 57 3.83 6.59 21.55
N LYS A 58 3.24 6.06 20.46
CA LYS A 58 2.20 5.02 20.55
C LYS A 58 2.74 3.63 20.88
N TYR A 59 3.89 3.26 20.31
CA TYR A 59 4.38 1.88 20.33
C TYR A 59 5.82 1.76 20.84
N SER A 60 6.48 2.88 21.19
CA SER A 60 7.89 2.89 21.58
C SER A 60 8.84 2.31 20.53
N VAL A 61 8.43 2.28 19.26
CA VAL A 61 9.23 1.84 18.11
C VAL A 61 9.65 3.02 17.25
N LEU A 62 10.81 2.90 16.63
CA LEU A 62 11.25 3.82 15.58
C LEU A 62 11.05 3.15 14.22
N PRO A 63 10.31 3.77 13.29
CA PRO A 63 10.14 3.23 11.95
C PRO A 63 11.48 3.06 11.24
N ARG A 64 11.60 2.03 10.39
CA ARG A 64 12.77 1.70 9.57
C ARG A 64 12.41 1.80 8.08
N PRO A 65 12.38 3.00 7.47
CA PRO A 65 11.78 3.22 6.15
C PRO A 65 12.48 2.48 5.01
N GLN A 66 13.78 2.24 5.14
CA GLN A 66 14.58 1.57 4.13
C GLN A 66 14.62 0.06 4.31
N TRP A 67 14.01 -0.49 5.37
CA TRP A 67 14.13 -1.92 5.67
C TRP A 67 13.54 -2.78 4.56
N ILE A 68 12.28 -2.54 4.17
CA ILE A 68 11.60 -3.30 3.11
C ILE A 68 12.31 -3.14 1.78
N THR A 69 12.72 -1.92 1.41
CA THR A 69 13.40 -1.69 0.13
C THR A 69 14.81 -2.26 0.09
N THR A 70 15.50 -2.37 1.22
CA THR A 70 16.80 -3.02 1.32
C THR A 70 16.67 -4.54 1.31
N TYR A 71 15.71 -5.09 2.07
CA TYR A 71 15.55 -6.52 2.24
C TYR A 71 14.94 -7.19 1.00
N TYR A 72 13.94 -6.57 0.38
CA TYR A 72 13.20 -7.13 -0.77
C TYR A 72 13.62 -6.52 -2.13
N GLY A 73 14.71 -5.76 -2.17
CA GLY A 73 15.31 -5.26 -3.42
C GLY A 73 14.85 -3.88 -3.87
N GLY A 74 13.73 -3.35 -3.36
CA GLY A 74 13.37 -1.93 -3.50
C GLY A 74 13.35 -1.42 -4.95
N HIS A 75 14.19 -0.42 -5.26
CA HIS A 75 14.29 0.12 -6.63
C HIS A 75 14.85 -0.90 -7.64
N ASP A 76 15.66 -1.84 -7.19
CA ASP A 76 16.19 -2.94 -8.00
C ASP A 76 15.30 -4.19 -7.93
N MET A 77 14.11 -4.12 -7.31
CA MET A 77 13.19 -5.26 -7.18
C MET A 77 12.91 -5.92 -8.54
N LYS A 78 12.76 -5.12 -9.61
CA LYS A 78 12.60 -5.69 -10.96
C LYS A 78 13.79 -6.55 -11.34
N LEU A 79 15.01 -6.03 -11.20
CA LEU A 79 16.24 -6.76 -11.51
C LEU A 79 16.41 -8.01 -10.63
N ILE A 80 16.11 -7.89 -9.33
CA ILE A 80 16.22 -8.99 -8.38
C ILE A 80 15.21 -10.09 -8.70
N LEU A 81 13.93 -9.75 -8.90
CA LEU A 81 12.90 -10.70 -9.28
C LEU A 81 13.19 -11.33 -10.65
N GLN A 82 13.68 -10.56 -11.62
CA GLN A 82 14.10 -11.09 -12.91
C GLN A 82 15.20 -12.15 -12.82
N LYS A 83 16.18 -11.95 -11.92
CA LYS A 83 17.34 -12.84 -11.78
C LYS A 83 17.09 -14.04 -10.86
N PHE A 84 16.30 -13.85 -9.82
CA PHE A 84 16.20 -14.81 -8.71
C PHE A 84 14.77 -15.24 -8.38
N GLY A 85 13.76 -14.57 -8.94
CA GLY A 85 12.36 -14.95 -8.80
C GLY A 85 11.92 -15.90 -9.91
N SER A 86 10.81 -16.60 -9.67
CA SER A 86 10.10 -17.40 -10.67
C SER A 86 8.68 -17.70 -10.19
N ASN A 87 7.77 -17.98 -11.11
CA ASN A 87 6.40 -18.46 -10.85
C ASN A 87 5.56 -17.48 -10.02
N ILE A 88 5.54 -16.21 -10.42
CA ILE A 88 4.76 -15.16 -9.76
C ILE A 88 3.85 -14.49 -10.79
N ILE A 89 2.58 -14.33 -10.44
CA ILE A 89 1.64 -13.51 -11.20
C ILE A 89 1.36 -12.26 -10.37
N PHE A 90 1.65 -11.08 -10.93
CA PHE A 90 1.24 -9.80 -10.36
C PHE A 90 -0.07 -9.36 -11.01
N SER A 91 -1.20 -9.61 -10.34
CA SER A 91 -2.51 -9.14 -10.80
C SER A 91 -2.82 -7.73 -10.27
N ASN A 92 -3.33 -6.84 -11.13
CA ASN A 92 -3.69 -5.47 -10.75
C ASN A 92 -4.99 -5.00 -11.42
N GLY A 93 -5.87 -4.38 -10.66
CA GLY A 93 -7.00 -3.61 -11.19
C GLY A 93 -6.60 -2.15 -11.37
N LEU A 94 -6.73 -1.57 -12.57
CA LEU A 94 -6.28 -0.18 -12.81
C LEU A 94 -7.18 0.90 -12.18
N LYS A 95 -8.32 0.52 -11.57
CA LYS A 95 -9.10 1.42 -10.70
C LYS A 95 -8.67 1.37 -9.25
N ASP A 96 -7.86 0.39 -8.86
CA ASP A 96 -7.27 0.32 -7.53
C ASP A 96 -6.13 1.34 -7.40
N PRO A 97 -6.19 2.29 -6.45
CA PRO A 97 -5.09 3.24 -6.24
C PRO A 97 -3.75 2.55 -5.92
N TYR A 98 -3.76 1.35 -5.31
CA TYR A 98 -2.52 0.62 -5.01
C TYR A 98 -1.82 0.08 -6.27
N SER A 99 -2.53 -0.05 -7.40
CA SER A 99 -1.92 -0.47 -8.68
C SER A 99 -0.83 0.49 -9.17
N SER A 100 -0.84 1.75 -8.73
CA SER A 100 0.20 2.74 -9.03
C SER A 100 1.59 2.34 -8.52
N ALA A 101 1.65 1.53 -7.45
CA ALA A 101 2.88 1.01 -6.86
C ALA A 101 3.13 -0.48 -7.21
N GLY A 102 2.26 -1.09 -8.01
CA GLY A 102 2.34 -2.50 -8.42
C GLY A 102 3.28 -2.75 -9.59
N VAL A 103 3.41 -4.02 -9.98
CA VAL A 103 4.14 -4.46 -11.18
C VAL A 103 3.14 -4.63 -12.34
N LEU A 104 3.26 -3.78 -13.36
CA LEU A 104 2.34 -3.72 -14.51
C LEU A 104 2.95 -4.21 -15.84
N GLU A 105 4.15 -4.78 -15.78
CA GLU A 105 4.83 -5.36 -16.94
C GLU A 105 5.44 -6.71 -16.57
N ASN A 106 5.55 -7.61 -17.55
CA ASN A 106 6.22 -8.89 -17.34
C ASN A 106 7.69 -8.63 -17.01
N LEU A 107 8.17 -9.29 -15.95
CA LEU A 107 9.57 -9.22 -15.55
C LEU A 107 10.36 -10.35 -16.23
N SER A 108 9.78 -11.55 -16.35
CA SER A 108 10.36 -12.70 -17.06
C SER A 108 9.26 -13.60 -17.64
N ASP A 109 9.64 -14.69 -18.31
CA ASP A 109 8.68 -15.67 -18.84
C ASP A 109 7.82 -16.34 -17.74
N SER A 110 8.29 -16.37 -16.50
CA SER A 110 7.58 -16.96 -15.35
C SER A 110 7.14 -15.93 -14.29
N ILE A 111 7.46 -14.66 -14.49
CA ILE A 111 7.01 -13.55 -13.64
C ILE A 111 6.24 -12.57 -14.51
N VAL A 112 4.93 -12.77 -14.54
CA VAL A 112 4.03 -12.08 -15.46
C VAL A 112 3.13 -11.09 -14.72
N ALA A 113 2.80 -9.99 -15.39
CA ALA A 113 1.83 -9.01 -14.93
C ALA A 113 0.52 -9.19 -15.69
N VAL A 114 -0.59 -9.23 -14.96
CA VAL A 114 -1.94 -9.26 -15.52
C VAL A 114 -2.69 -8.08 -14.96
N TYR A 115 -3.27 -7.24 -15.81
CA TYR A 115 -4.05 -6.11 -15.31
C TYR A 115 -5.31 -5.87 -16.12
N THR A 116 -6.32 -5.32 -15.45
CA THR A 116 -7.61 -5.01 -16.08
C THR A 116 -7.93 -3.53 -15.90
N LYS A 117 -8.39 -2.88 -16.98
CA LYS A 117 -8.67 -1.44 -16.97
C LYS A 117 -9.74 -1.04 -15.94
N ASN A 118 -10.72 -1.93 -15.72
CA ASN A 118 -11.86 -1.67 -14.86
C ASN A 118 -11.77 -2.37 -13.50
N GLY A 119 -10.74 -3.21 -13.29
CA GLY A 119 -10.62 -3.98 -12.07
C GLY A 119 -10.40 -3.10 -10.84
N THR A 120 -10.99 -3.53 -9.74
CA THR A 120 -10.85 -2.95 -8.41
C THR A 120 -9.84 -3.74 -7.58
N HIS A 121 -9.71 -3.43 -6.29
CA HIS A 121 -8.70 -4.00 -5.40
C HIS A 121 -8.86 -5.52 -5.25
N CYS A 122 -7.92 -6.28 -5.82
CA CYS A 122 -7.88 -7.75 -5.80
C CYS A 122 -9.19 -8.42 -6.27
N GLU A 123 -9.87 -7.82 -7.25
CA GLU A 123 -11.17 -8.30 -7.76
C GLU A 123 -11.11 -9.74 -8.29
N ASP A 124 -9.96 -10.15 -8.82
CA ASP A 124 -9.67 -11.50 -9.30
C ASP A 124 -9.75 -12.58 -8.22
N LEU A 125 -9.66 -12.22 -6.94
CA LEU A 125 -9.85 -13.14 -5.80
C LEU A 125 -11.32 -13.26 -5.38
N SER A 126 -12.20 -12.40 -5.90
CA SER A 126 -13.63 -12.43 -5.56
C SER A 126 -14.33 -13.59 -6.27
N ALA A 127 -15.49 -14.00 -5.72
CA ALA A 127 -16.34 -14.96 -6.40
C ALA A 127 -16.74 -14.41 -7.79
N PRO A 128 -16.82 -15.26 -8.83
CA PRO A 128 -17.33 -14.85 -10.12
C PRO A 128 -18.73 -14.24 -9.96
N GLN A 129 -18.92 -13.08 -10.57
CA GLN A 129 -20.25 -12.49 -10.72
C GLN A 129 -20.90 -13.12 -11.95
N GLU A 130 -22.11 -13.65 -11.79
CA GLU A 130 -22.94 -14.18 -12.90
C GLU A 130 -23.54 -13.06 -13.76
#